data_AF-A0A1Q7WXW5-F1
#
_entry.id   AF-A0A1Q7WXW5-F1
#
_cell.length_a   1.000
_cell.length_b   1.000
_cell.length_c   1.000
_cell.angle_alpha   90.00
_cell.angle_beta   90.00
_cell.angle_gamma   90.00
#
_symmetry.space_group_name_H-M   'P 1'
#
loop_
_entity.id
_entity.type
_entity.pdbx_description
1 polymer ?
#
loop_
_entity_poly.entity_id
_entity_poly.type
_entity_poly.pdbx_seq_one_letter_code
_entity_poly.pdbx_strand_id
1 'polypeptide(L)'
;METWRGASDRDRLLKVIQPGLIGLIDGTVSTLAPIFAAAYLAGSRAALLVGLAAGLGAAISMGLSEALSDDGSLTGRGTSAFRGLITGVATFVGGTAHALPFLIDDIHTALPIAYAVVSCELVAIAWVRKRFLQVPLGTSLIQVTMGGAIVAIVGVMVGQA
;
A
#
# COMPACT_ATOMS: atom_id res chain seq x y z
N MET A 1 11.17 9.67 24.75
CA MET A 1 11.12 8.27 24.25
C MET A 1 9.90 7.63 24.90
N GLU A 2 8.77 7.53 24.19
CA GLU A 2 7.59 6.83 24.72
C GLU A 2 7.84 5.34 24.65
N THR A 3 8.05 4.75 25.83
CA THR A 3 8.23 3.33 26.03
C THR A 3 6.86 2.65 25.93
N TRP A 4 6.59 1.95 24.85
CA TRP A 4 5.48 1.00 24.79
C TRP A 4 5.74 -0.10 25.83
N ARG A 5 4.96 -0.09 26.92
CA ARG A 5 5.19 -0.91 28.12
C ARG A 5 3.91 -1.68 28.45
N GLY A 6 3.72 -2.80 27.76
CA GLY A 6 2.69 -3.79 28.08
C GLY A 6 2.62 -4.91 27.05
N ALA A 7 2.25 -6.12 27.48
CA ALA A 7 2.02 -7.25 26.57
C ALA A 7 0.93 -6.93 25.52
N SER A 8 -0.06 -6.10 25.89
CA SER A 8 -1.14 -5.64 25.00
C SER A 8 -0.65 -4.78 23.83
N ASP A 9 0.36 -3.94 24.04
CA ASP A 9 0.89 -3.06 22.99
C ASP A 9 1.68 -3.85 21.96
N ARG A 10 2.48 -4.81 22.43
CA ARG A 10 3.21 -5.76 21.58
C ARG A 10 2.25 -6.60 20.75
N ASP A 11 1.18 -7.11 21.37
CA ASP A 11 0.17 -7.89 20.69
C ASP A 11 -0.55 -7.08 19.61
N ARG A 12 -0.97 -5.86 19.92
CA ARG A 12 -1.58 -4.96 18.94
C ARG A 12 -0.63 -4.66 17.76
N LEU A 13 0.66 -4.47 18.06
CA LEU A 13 1.68 -4.22 17.05
C LEU A 13 1.81 -5.39 16.07
N LEU A 14 1.99 -6.61 16.60
CA LEU A 14 2.25 -7.81 15.82
C LEU A 14 1.01 -8.34 15.08
N LYS A 15 -0.17 -8.21 15.69
CA LYS A 15 -1.42 -8.83 15.21
C LYS A 15 -2.22 -7.91 14.28
N VAL A 16 -2.04 -6.59 14.39
CA VAL A 16 -2.87 -5.60 13.66
C VAL A 16 -2.01 -4.61 12.89
N ILE A 17 -1.12 -3.90 13.58
CA ILE A 17 -0.41 -2.76 12.97
C ILE A 17 0.56 -3.24 11.90
N GLN A 18 1.37 -4.27 12.17
CA GLN A 18 2.32 -4.79 11.19
C GLN A 18 1.64 -5.42 9.96
N PRO A 19 0.66 -6.35 10.11
CA PRO A 19 -0.10 -6.88 8.97
C PRO A 19 -0.78 -5.77 8.14
N GLY A 20 -1.40 -4.79 8.80
CA GLY A 20 -2.05 -3.69 8.10
C GLY A 20 -1.06 -2.78 7.37
N LEU A 21 0.06 -2.46 8.00
CA LEU A 21 1.08 -1.60 7.40
C LEU A 21 1.79 -2.29 6.22
N ILE A 22 2.10 -3.58 6.30
CA ILE A 22 2.72 -4.30 5.19
C ILE A 22 1.75 -4.40 4.02
N GLY A 23 0.47 -4.67 4.29
CA GLY A 23 -0.56 -4.67 3.26
C GLY A 23 -0.70 -3.30 2.59
N LEU A 24 -0.78 -2.22 3.38
CA LEU A 24 -0.88 -0.85 2.86
C LEU A 24 0.32 -0.47 1.99
N ILE A 25 1.55 -0.79 2.44
CA ILE A 25 2.77 -0.54 1.65
C ILE A 25 2.74 -1.31 0.33
N ASP A 26 2.41 -2.61 0.38
CA ASP A 26 2.35 -3.45 -0.80
C ASP A 26 1.32 -2.94 -1.80
N GLY A 27 0.09 -2.69 -1.34
CA GLY A 27 -1.00 -2.16 -2.16
C GLY A 27 -0.61 -0.84 -2.79
N THR A 28 -0.18 0.13 -1.98
CA THR A 28 0.19 1.47 -2.46
C THR A 28 1.35 1.43 -3.44
N VAL A 29 2.41 0.67 -3.18
CA VAL A 29 3.63 0.74 -4.00
C VAL A 29 3.53 -0.15 -5.25
N SER A 30 3.06 -1.40 -5.12
CA SER A 30 3.08 -2.37 -6.23
C SER A 30 2.15 -2.00 -7.38
N THR A 31 1.06 -1.29 -7.09
CA THR A 31 0.03 -0.95 -8.08
C THR A 31 0.32 0.35 -8.85
N LEU A 32 1.26 1.19 -8.38
CA LEU A 32 1.65 2.43 -9.09
C LEU A 32 2.10 2.15 -10.52
N ALA A 33 2.98 1.15 -10.69
CA ALA A 33 3.55 0.83 -12.01
C ALA A 33 2.48 0.49 -13.04
N PRO A 34 1.62 -0.53 -12.84
CA PRO A 34 0.60 -0.87 -13.83
C PRO A 34 -0.44 0.24 -14.03
N ILE A 35 -0.82 0.99 -12.98
CA ILE A 35 -1.79 2.08 -13.09
C ILE A 35 -1.23 3.23 -13.93
N PHE A 36 -0.02 3.72 -13.63
CA PHE A 36 0.58 4.80 -14.40
C PHE A 36 0.92 4.35 -15.81
N ALA A 37 1.39 3.12 -16.01
CA ALA A 37 1.59 2.59 -17.36
C ALA A 37 0.30 2.66 -18.17
N ALA A 38 -0.82 2.18 -17.62
CA ALA A 38 -2.12 2.23 -18.27
C ALA A 38 -2.63 3.68 -18.48
N ALA A 39 -2.38 4.58 -17.53
CA ALA A 39 -2.77 5.98 -17.63
C ALA A 39 -2.07 6.68 -18.80
N TYR A 40 -0.76 6.48 -18.95
CA TYR A 40 0.03 7.08 -20.02
C TYR A 40 -0.21 6.41 -21.38
N LEU A 41 -0.48 5.11 -21.40
CA LEU A 41 -0.69 4.36 -22.63
C LEU A 41 -2.12 4.46 -23.18
N ALA A 42 -3.12 4.45 -22.29
CA ALA A 42 -4.52 4.19 -22.67
C ALA A 42 -5.56 5.09 -21.96
N GLY A 43 -5.11 6.05 -21.15
CA GLY A 43 -5.98 7.06 -20.53
C GLY A 43 -6.74 6.60 -19.27
N SER A 44 -7.63 7.47 -18.77
CA SER A 44 -8.21 7.35 -17.42
C SER A 44 -8.98 6.06 -17.21
N ARG A 45 -9.88 5.70 -18.14
CA ARG A 45 -10.70 4.50 -17.97
C ARG A 45 -9.85 3.22 -17.88
N ALA A 46 -8.78 3.13 -18.66
CA ALA A 46 -7.85 2.00 -18.60
C ALA A 46 -7.11 1.97 -17.25
N ALA A 47 -6.59 3.10 -16.80
CA ALA A 47 -5.93 3.22 -15.50
C ALA A 47 -6.83 2.82 -14.33
N LEU A 48 -8.10 3.24 -14.34
CA LEU A 48 -9.08 2.86 -13.32
C LEU A 48 -9.30 1.34 -13.29
N LEU A 49 -9.56 0.72 -14.44
CA LEU A 49 -9.83 -0.72 -14.52
C LEU A 49 -8.60 -1.55 -14.15
N VAL A 50 -7.42 -1.16 -14.63
CA VAL A 50 -6.16 -1.80 -14.26
C VAL A 50 -5.89 -1.63 -12.78
N GLY A 51 -6.13 -0.46 -12.20
CA GLY A 51 -5.93 -0.22 -10.77
C GLY A 51 -6.87 -1.05 -9.90
N LEU A 52 -8.15 -1.14 -10.25
CA LEU A 52 -9.10 -2.01 -9.54
C LEU A 52 -8.70 -3.50 -9.65
N ALA A 53 -8.30 -3.94 -10.84
CA ALA A 53 -7.87 -5.33 -11.06
C ALA A 53 -6.57 -5.64 -10.29
N ALA A 54 -5.57 -4.76 -10.36
CA ALA A 54 -4.30 -4.91 -9.67
C ALA A 54 -4.49 -4.86 -8.14
N GLY A 55 -5.27 -3.91 -7.62
CA GLY A 55 -5.59 -3.80 -6.21
C GLY A 55 -6.33 -5.02 -5.66
N LEU A 56 -7.31 -5.56 -6.39
CA LEU A 56 -8.00 -6.81 -6.01
C LEU A 56 -7.06 -8.01 -6.04
N GLY A 57 -6.27 -8.15 -7.11
CA GLY A 57 -5.31 -9.25 -7.26
C GLY A 57 -4.26 -9.24 -6.15
N ALA A 58 -3.68 -8.07 -5.86
CA ALA A 58 -2.72 -7.89 -4.77
C ALA A 58 -3.36 -8.21 -3.41
N ALA A 59 -4.58 -7.73 -3.15
CA ALA A 59 -5.30 -7.98 -1.90
C ALA A 59 -5.52 -9.47 -1.62
N ILE A 60 -5.96 -10.21 -2.64
CA ILE A 60 -6.15 -11.67 -2.52
C ILE A 60 -4.79 -12.36 -2.31
N SER A 61 -3.79 -12.01 -3.11
CA SER A 61 -2.45 -12.61 -3.05
C SER A 61 -1.78 -12.40 -1.69
N MET A 62 -1.74 -11.15 -1.22
CA MET A 62 -1.13 -10.78 0.05
C MET A 62 -1.92 -11.33 1.24
N GLY A 63 -3.25 -11.24 1.20
CA GLY A 63 -4.10 -11.77 2.27
C GLY A 63 -3.94 -13.28 2.43
N LEU A 64 -3.89 -14.02 1.32
CA LEU A 64 -3.62 -15.46 1.34
C LEU A 64 -2.19 -15.76 1.79
N SER A 65 -1.18 -15.00 1.32
CA SER A 65 0.22 -15.21 1.70
C SER A 65 0.43 -15.05 3.21
N GLU A 66 -0.21 -14.04 3.82
CA GLU A 66 -0.16 -13.87 5.28
C GLU A 66 -0.98 -14.93 6.02
N ALA A 67 -2.14 -15.34 5.50
CA ALA A 67 -2.96 -16.40 6.11
C ALA A 67 -2.30 -17.79 6.07
N LEU A 68 -1.38 -18.01 5.13
CA LEU A 68 -0.65 -19.26 4.98
C LEU A 68 0.74 -19.26 5.63
N SER A 69 1.21 -18.14 6.17
CA SER A 69 2.60 -18.04 6.62
C SER A 69 2.89 -18.80 7.93
N ASP A 70 2.00 -18.70 8.92
CA ASP A 70 2.11 -19.29 10.26
C ASP A 70 0.76 -19.15 10.98
N ASP A 71 0.37 -20.12 11.81
CA ASP A 71 -0.89 -20.12 12.57
C ASP A 71 -0.85 -19.24 13.84
N GLY A 72 0.33 -18.70 14.17
CA GLY A 72 0.57 -17.84 15.31
C GLY A 72 1.13 -18.57 16.53
N SER A 73 1.19 -19.90 16.52
CA SER A 73 1.72 -20.71 17.64
C SER A 73 3.23 -20.51 17.83
N LEU A 74 3.97 -20.35 16.73
CA LEU A 74 5.42 -20.13 16.75
C LEU A 74 5.78 -18.66 16.94
N THR A 75 5.04 -17.75 16.30
CA THR A 75 5.39 -16.32 16.24
C THR A 75 4.69 -15.45 17.27
N GLY A 76 3.61 -15.94 17.88
CA GLY A 76 2.73 -15.15 18.76
C GLY A 76 1.92 -14.09 18.01
N ARG A 77 1.90 -14.11 16.68
CA ARG A 77 1.21 -13.10 15.84
C ARG A 77 -0.30 -13.30 15.75
N GLY A 78 -0.88 -14.18 16.56
CA GLY A 78 -2.32 -14.46 16.55
C GLY A 78 -2.75 -15.23 15.29
N THR A 79 -4.07 -15.43 15.16
CA THR A 79 -4.63 -16.32 14.14
C THR A 79 -4.28 -15.86 12.73
N SER A 80 -3.90 -16.83 11.88
CA SER A 80 -3.48 -16.54 10.50
C SER A 80 -4.61 -15.93 9.66
N ALA A 81 -5.84 -16.42 9.82
CA ALA A 81 -7.00 -15.89 9.12
C ALA A 81 -7.25 -14.40 9.40
N PHE A 82 -7.11 -13.98 10.66
CA PHE A 82 -7.31 -12.57 11.03
C PHE A 82 -6.23 -11.66 10.45
N ARG A 83 -4.97 -12.12 10.49
CA ARG A 83 -3.84 -11.39 9.88
C ARG A 83 -4.00 -11.29 8.36
N GLY A 84 -4.37 -12.40 7.71
CA GLY A 84 -4.65 -12.43 6.27
C GLY A 84 -5.75 -11.46 5.88
N LEU A 85 -6.83 -11.38 6.66
CA LEU A 85 -7.90 -10.41 6.44
C LEU A 85 -7.39 -8.96 6.55
N ILE A 86 -6.66 -8.64 7.61
CA ILE A 86 -6.12 -7.29 7.81
C ILE A 86 -5.15 -6.92 6.68
N THR A 87 -4.22 -7.81 6.34
CA THR A 87 -3.26 -7.58 5.26
C THR A 87 -3.98 -7.38 3.94
N GLY A 88 -4.88 -8.29 3.56
CA GLY A 88 -5.61 -8.21 2.29
C GLY A 88 -6.45 -6.95 2.17
N VAL A 89 -7.19 -6.56 3.22
CA VAL A 89 -7.98 -5.31 3.22
C VAL A 89 -7.07 -4.10 3.11
N ALA A 90 -5.96 -4.06 3.86
CA ALA A 90 -5.03 -2.94 3.79
C ALA A 90 -4.35 -2.83 2.41
N THR A 91 -4.00 -3.98 1.79
CA THR A 91 -3.51 -4.04 0.41
C THR A 91 -4.55 -3.53 -0.58
N PHE A 92 -5.81 -3.93 -0.45
CA PHE A 92 -6.88 -3.43 -1.32
C PHE A 92 -7.02 -1.90 -1.20
N VAL A 93 -7.08 -1.38 0.02
CA VAL A 93 -7.21 0.07 0.27
C VAL A 93 -6.01 0.82 -0.32
N GLY A 94 -4.79 0.37 -0.02
CA GLY A 94 -3.58 0.99 -0.55
C GLY A 94 -3.47 0.92 -2.07
N GLY A 95 -3.92 -0.18 -2.67
CA GLY A 95 -3.80 -0.44 -4.11
C GLY A 95 -4.95 0.06 -4.97
N THR A 96 -5.98 0.68 -4.39
CA THR A 96 -7.13 1.22 -5.15
C THR A 96 -7.36 2.71 -4.95
N ALA A 97 -6.92 3.31 -3.83
CA ALA A 97 -7.21 4.70 -3.54
C ALA A 97 -6.63 5.67 -4.60
N HIS A 98 -5.39 5.48 -5.06
CA HIS A 98 -4.82 6.27 -6.16
C HIS A 98 -5.31 5.88 -7.57
N ALA A 99 -6.16 4.85 -7.71
CA ALA A 99 -6.87 4.57 -8.94
C ALA A 99 -8.17 5.39 -9.07
N LEU A 100 -8.77 5.79 -7.95
CA LEU A 100 -10.05 6.53 -7.91
C LEU A 100 -10.04 7.88 -8.66
N PRO A 101 -8.94 8.65 -8.70
CA PRO A 101 -8.88 9.88 -9.50
C PRO A 101 -9.15 9.66 -10.99
N PHE A 102 -8.91 8.45 -11.51
CA PHE A 102 -9.21 8.10 -12.90
C PHE A 102 -10.70 7.80 -13.17
N LEU A 103 -11.58 8.01 -12.19
CA LEU A 103 -13.01 8.25 -12.45
C LEU A 103 -13.24 9.56 -13.23
N ILE A 104 -12.26 10.47 -13.24
CA ILE A 104 -12.25 11.68 -14.06
C ILE A 104 -11.77 11.29 -15.46
N ASP A 105 -12.63 11.48 -16.46
CA ASP A 105 -12.34 11.10 -17.85
C ASP A 105 -11.17 11.88 -18.46
N ASP A 106 -11.00 13.14 -18.08
CA ASP A 106 -9.86 13.95 -18.53
C ASP A 106 -8.57 13.55 -17.80
N ILE A 107 -7.67 12.90 -18.55
CA ILE A 107 -6.41 12.39 -18.02
C ILE A 107 -5.49 13.50 -17.49
N HIS A 108 -5.56 14.70 -18.07
CA HIS A 108 -4.75 15.84 -17.65
C HIS A 108 -5.16 16.40 -16.30
N THR A 109 -6.44 16.22 -15.92
CA THR A 109 -6.96 16.51 -14.58
C THR A 109 -6.77 15.34 -13.63
N ALA A 110 -6.98 14.10 -14.08
CA ALA A 110 -6.88 12.90 -13.25
C ALA A 110 -5.45 12.67 -12.72
N LEU A 111 -4.43 12.85 -13.57
CA LEU A 111 -3.02 12.58 -13.21
C LEU A 111 -2.51 13.44 -12.03
N PRO A 112 -2.64 14.79 -12.03
CA PRO A 112 -2.24 15.61 -10.89
C PRO A 112 -2.92 15.20 -9.58
N ILE A 113 -4.21 14.82 -9.65
CA ILE A 113 -4.96 14.36 -8.47
C ILE A 113 -4.45 13.00 -8.01
N ALA A 114 -4.17 12.06 -8.92
CA ALA A 114 -3.54 10.78 -8.60
C ALA A 114 -2.18 10.96 -7.92
N TYR A 115 -1.32 11.85 -8.43
CA TYR A 115 -0.04 12.16 -7.78
C TYR A 115 -0.20 12.76 -6.38
N ALA A 116 -1.20 13.62 -6.17
CA ALA A 116 -1.52 14.14 -4.84
C ALA A 116 -1.99 13.03 -3.90
N VAL A 117 -2.87 12.14 -4.36
CA VAL A 117 -3.35 10.98 -3.57
C VAL A 117 -2.18 10.07 -3.18
N VAL A 118 -1.32 9.69 -4.13
CA VAL A 118 -0.11 8.89 -3.85
C VAL A 118 0.77 9.58 -2.83
N SER A 119 0.98 10.89 -2.96
CA SER A 119 1.79 11.66 -1.99
C SER A 119 1.19 11.59 -0.57
N CYS A 120 -0.13 11.72 -0.44
CA CYS A 120 -0.83 11.57 0.83
C CYS A 120 -0.72 10.13 1.39
N GLU A 121 -0.85 9.11 0.56
CA GLU A 121 -0.68 7.70 0.95
C GLU A 121 0.73 7.44 1.51
N LEU A 122 1.77 7.88 0.80
CA LEU A 122 3.16 7.70 1.21
C LEU A 122 3.47 8.44 2.53
N VAL A 123 2.92 9.65 2.71
CA VAL A 123 3.02 10.39 3.99
C VAL A 123 2.28 9.67 5.10
N ALA A 124 1.08 9.13 4.84
CA ALA A 124 0.31 8.37 5.82
C ALA A 124 1.07 7.11 6.26
N ILE A 125 1.62 6.34 5.31
CA ILE A 125 2.49 5.19 5.59
C ILE A 125 3.68 5.63 6.45
N ALA A 126 4.37 6.70 6.07
CA ALA A 126 5.54 7.17 6.81
C ALA A 126 5.19 7.64 8.23
N TRP A 127 4.02 8.25 8.40
CA TRP A 127 3.50 8.64 9.71
C TRP A 127 3.14 7.43 10.57
N VAL A 128 2.49 6.40 10.01
CA VAL A 128 2.19 5.15 10.73
C VAL A 128 3.49 4.47 11.18
N ARG A 129 4.49 4.39 10.31
CA ARG A 129 5.84 3.88 10.65
C ARG A 129 6.48 4.67 11.79
N LYS A 130 6.40 6.00 11.76
CA LYS A 130 6.88 6.85 12.87
C LYS A 130 6.11 6.56 14.17
N ARG A 131 4.79 6.56 14.10
CA ARG A 131 3.90 6.45 15.27
C ARG A 131 4.04 5.11 15.98
N PHE A 132 4.14 4.01 15.24
CA PHE A 132 4.03 2.65 15.80
C PHE A 132 5.32 1.84 15.69
N LEU A 133 6.18 2.09 14.71
CA LEU A 133 7.46 1.39 14.55
C LEU A 133 8.66 2.22 15.02
N GLN A 134 8.43 3.43 15.55
CA GLN A 134 9.49 4.33 16.06
C GLN A 134 10.57 4.67 15.02
N VAL A 135 10.24 4.57 13.72
CA VAL A 135 11.14 4.98 12.64
C VAL A 135 11.15 6.52 12.58
N PRO A 136 12.32 7.19 12.58
CA PRO A 136 12.36 8.64 12.41
C PRO A 136 11.62 9.09 11.15
N LEU A 137 10.79 10.13 11.25
CA LEU A 137 9.89 10.53 10.15
C LEU A 137 10.64 10.83 8.86
N GLY A 138 11.78 11.54 8.95
CA GLY A 138 12.61 11.85 7.77
C GLY A 138 13.12 10.59 7.06
N THR A 139 13.68 9.63 7.81
CA THR A 139 14.08 8.33 7.28
C THR A 139 12.91 7.59 6.66
N SER A 140 11.75 7.61 7.33
CA SER A 140 10.57 6.92 6.84
C SER A 140 10.04 7.51 5.54
N LEU A 141 10.00 8.83 5.42
CA LEU A 141 9.61 9.53 4.21
C LEU A 141 10.57 9.20 3.07
N ILE A 142 11.89 9.29 3.29
CA ILE A 142 12.89 8.96 2.26
C ILE A 142 12.69 7.53 1.75
N GLN A 143 12.56 6.56 2.63
CA GLN A 143 12.42 5.15 2.23
C GLN A 143 11.14 4.89 1.43
N VAL A 144 10.00 5.37 1.94
CA VAL A 144 8.69 5.11 1.33
C VAL A 144 8.54 5.89 0.02
N THR A 145 8.95 7.16 -0.01
CA THR A 145 8.89 7.98 -1.23
C THR A 145 9.88 7.51 -2.29
N MET A 146 11.09 7.07 -1.92
CA MET A 146 12.03 6.51 -2.89
C MET A 146 11.50 5.23 -3.52
N GLY A 147 10.93 4.31 -2.73
CA GLY A 147 10.29 3.10 -3.25
C GLY A 147 9.13 3.43 -4.20
N GLY A 148 8.22 4.31 -3.78
CA GLY A 148 7.09 4.75 -4.60
C GLY A 148 7.53 5.45 -5.90
N ALA A 149 8.52 6.34 -5.83
CA ALA A 149 9.04 7.06 -6.99
C ALA A 149 9.67 6.11 -8.02
N ILE A 150 10.48 5.14 -7.57
CA ILE A 150 11.09 4.16 -8.47
C ILE A 150 10.00 3.38 -9.22
N VAL A 151 9.01 2.85 -8.51
CA VAL A 151 7.95 2.04 -9.14
C VAL A 151 7.07 2.89 -10.06
N ALA A 152 6.75 4.13 -9.68
CA ALA A 152 6.02 5.05 -10.55
C ALA A 152 6.81 5.36 -11.83
N ILE A 153 8.12 5.62 -11.73
CA ILE A 153 9.00 5.84 -12.90
C ILE A 153 8.97 4.63 -13.83
N VAL A 154 9.06 3.40 -13.29
CA VAL A 154 8.92 2.19 -14.11
C VAL A 154 7.59 2.19 -14.86
N GLY A 155 6.48 2.50 -14.19
CA GLY A 155 5.16 2.59 -14.82
C GLY A 155 5.12 3.61 -15.96
N VAL A 156 5.61 4.83 -15.72
CA VAL A 156 5.66 5.89 -16.74
C VAL A 156 6.51 5.46 -17.94
N MET A 157 7.71 4.91 -17.69
CA MET A 157 8.61 4.47 -18.76
C MET A 157 7.99 3.35 -19.61
N VAL A 158 7.33 2.38 -18.98
CA VAL A 158 6.65 1.29 -19.68
C VAL A 158 5.43 1.80 -20.45
N GLY A 159 4.68 2.75 -19.90
CA GLY A 159 3.48 3.30 -20.56
C GLY A 159 3.78 4.27 -21.71
N GLN A 160 5.02 4.76 -21.82
CA GLN A 160 5.48 5.62 -22.91
C GLN A 160 6.19 4.86 -24.04
N ALA A 161 6.41 3.55 -23.88
CA ALA A 161 7.01 2.67 -24.88
C ALA A 161 5.98 2.25 -25.94
#